data_AF-A0A1C4KXF7-F1
#
_entry.id   AF-A0A1C4KXF7-F1
#
_cell.length_a   1.000
_cell.length_b   1.000
_cell.length_c   1.000
_cell.angle_alpha   90.00
_cell.angle_beta   90.00
_cell.angle_gamma   90.00
#
_symmetry.space_group_name_H-M   'P 1'
#
loop_
_entity.id
_entity.type
_entity.pdbx_description
1 polymer ?
#
loop_
_entity_poly.entity_id
_entity_poly.type
_entity_poly.pdbx_seq_one_letter_code
_entity_poly.pdbx_strand_id
1 'polypeptide(L)'
;MSIVLRHQNQPAAAQRHILDAVTRVEKTGLRTPAQASAYAQMLCTTSYTAARAGDRDQALTMIRDATRAARDLPHDPPQDRLFPLTPAAVDLYAVGVHWALGDAGAALEAGRSLHEGQFTTPERKARMHTDLARAWWQWGKPEQTAAELLSALRASPGEVRDRPAIRTIVTDLRTRHAQTAGVRELAASLSTRAA
;
A
#
# COMPACT_ATOMS: atom_id res chain seq x y z
N MET A 1 -1.58 -19.96 -7.29
CA MET A 1 -2.76 -20.67 -6.75
C MET A 1 -3.33 -19.91 -5.53
N SER A 2 -3.70 -18.64 -5.66
CA SER A 2 -4.20 -17.80 -4.55
C SER A 2 -5.49 -17.04 -4.88
N ILE A 3 -6.00 -17.20 -6.11
CA ILE A 3 -7.23 -16.54 -6.58
C ILE A 3 -8.48 -17.38 -6.26
N VAL A 4 -8.33 -18.71 -6.11
CA VAL A 4 -9.45 -19.65 -5.89
C VAL A 4 -9.90 -19.77 -4.42
N LEU A 5 -9.11 -19.32 -3.44
CA LEU A 5 -9.45 -19.44 -2.02
C LEU A 5 -10.20 -18.23 -1.43
N ARG A 6 -10.52 -17.23 -2.26
CA ARG A 6 -11.26 -16.04 -1.80
C ARG A 6 -12.76 -16.31 -1.55
N HIS A 7 -13.25 -17.51 -1.89
CA HIS A 7 -14.68 -17.82 -1.90
C HIS A 7 -15.17 -18.83 -0.84
N GLN A 8 -14.35 -19.21 0.16
CA GLN A 8 -14.77 -20.21 1.17
C GLN A 8 -14.89 -19.70 2.61
N ASN A 9 -14.88 -18.39 2.86
CA ASN A 9 -15.17 -17.84 4.19
C ASN A 9 -14.35 -18.49 5.34
N GLN A 10 -13.09 -18.88 5.06
CA GLN A 10 -12.14 -19.42 6.05
C GLN A 10 -10.89 -18.54 6.16
N PRO A 11 -11.01 -17.27 6.56
CA PRO A 11 -9.88 -16.35 6.67
C PRO A 11 -8.80 -16.87 7.63
N ALA A 12 -9.20 -17.55 8.72
CA ALA A 12 -8.27 -18.09 9.71
C ALA A 12 -7.41 -19.26 9.19
N ALA A 13 -7.94 -20.13 8.32
CA ALA A 13 -7.19 -21.26 7.77
C ALA A 13 -6.15 -20.78 6.75
N ALA A 14 -6.54 -19.85 5.87
CA ALA A 14 -5.63 -19.22 4.91
C ALA A 14 -4.47 -18.50 5.63
N GLN A 15 -4.79 -17.79 6.72
CA GLN A 15 -3.79 -17.10 7.55
C GLN A 15 -2.81 -18.08 8.21
N ARG A 16 -3.28 -19.19 8.80
CA ARG A 16 -2.41 -20.23 9.36
C ARG A 16 -1.46 -20.83 8.32
N HIS A 17 -1.96 -21.16 7.13
CA HIS A 17 -1.12 -21.72 6.07
C HIS A 17 -0.03 -20.75 5.60
N ILE A 18 -0.34 -19.45 5.54
CA ILE A 18 0.64 -18.42 5.20
C ILE A 18 1.69 -18.29 6.31
N LEU A 19 1.30 -18.30 7.57
CA LEU A 19 2.23 -18.22 8.71
C LEU A 19 3.16 -19.43 8.77
N ASP A 20 2.64 -20.64 8.57
CA ASP A 20 3.46 -21.84 8.49
C ASP A 20 4.47 -21.76 7.33
N ALA A 21 4.06 -21.20 6.18
CA ALA A 21 4.95 -20.99 5.06
C ALA A 21 6.04 -19.95 5.36
N VAL A 22 5.69 -18.84 6.03
CA VAL A 22 6.63 -17.82 6.51
C VAL A 22 7.67 -18.46 7.42
N THR A 23 7.27 -19.20 8.45
CA THR A 23 8.19 -19.88 9.37
C THR A 23 9.09 -20.90 8.67
N ARG A 24 8.57 -21.65 7.70
CA ARG A 24 9.38 -22.61 6.92
C ARG A 24 10.44 -21.90 6.08
N VAL A 25 10.09 -20.78 5.42
CA VAL A 25 11.03 -20.02 4.60
C VAL A 25 12.09 -19.35 5.46
N GLU A 26 11.73 -18.79 6.60
CA GLU A 26 12.68 -18.22 7.56
C GLU A 26 13.73 -19.26 8.02
N LYS A 27 13.29 -20.47 8.34
CA LYS A 27 14.17 -21.59 8.75
C LYS A 27 15.19 -22.01 7.69
N THR A 28 15.01 -21.63 6.43
CA THR A 28 16.02 -21.87 5.37
C THR A 28 17.23 -20.93 5.47
N GLY A 29 17.13 -19.88 6.30
CA GLY A 29 18.18 -18.90 6.54
C GLY A 29 18.28 -17.78 5.49
N LEU A 30 17.30 -17.67 4.58
CA LEU A 30 17.18 -16.59 3.59
C LEU A 30 18.50 -16.27 2.86
N ARG A 31 19.21 -17.30 2.40
CA ARG A 31 20.61 -17.22 1.95
C ARG A 31 20.81 -16.45 0.64
N THR A 32 19.73 -16.02 0.00
CA THR A 32 19.77 -15.28 -1.27
C THR A 32 18.83 -14.06 -1.23
N PRO A 33 19.14 -12.98 -1.98
CA PRO A 33 18.24 -11.82 -2.10
C PRO A 33 16.85 -12.19 -2.64
N ALA A 34 16.75 -13.22 -3.49
CA ALA A 34 15.47 -13.70 -4.01
C ALA A 34 14.59 -14.32 -2.91
N GLN A 35 15.19 -15.11 -2.01
CA GLN A 35 14.49 -15.68 -0.85
C GLN A 35 14.07 -14.60 0.14
N ALA A 36 14.96 -13.66 0.46
CA ALA A 36 14.64 -12.53 1.33
C ALA A 36 13.49 -11.68 0.76
N SER A 37 13.51 -11.40 -0.55
CA SER A 37 12.44 -10.67 -1.22
C SER A 37 11.09 -11.41 -1.18
N ALA A 38 11.08 -12.71 -1.46
CA ALA A 38 9.87 -13.53 -1.38
C ALA A 38 9.32 -13.59 0.06
N TYR A 39 10.21 -13.74 1.05
CA TYR A 39 9.85 -13.76 2.47
C TYR A 39 9.24 -12.44 2.93
N ALA A 40 9.91 -11.31 2.64
CA ALA A 40 9.41 -9.98 2.94
C ALA A 40 8.06 -9.70 2.25
N GLN A 41 7.86 -10.18 1.01
CA GLN A 41 6.58 -10.04 0.31
C GLN A 41 5.45 -10.81 1.01
N MET A 42 5.72 -12.03 1.51
CA MET A 42 4.73 -12.79 2.28
C MET A 42 4.39 -12.09 3.60
N LEU A 43 5.39 -11.56 4.30
CA LEU A 43 5.18 -10.80 5.53
C LEU A 43 4.34 -9.54 5.29
N CYS A 44 4.61 -8.78 4.23
CA CYS A 44 3.81 -7.61 3.83
C CYS A 44 2.35 -7.93 3.55
N THR A 45 2.07 -9.01 2.81
CA THR A 45 0.69 -9.42 2.54
C THR A 45 -0.02 -9.91 3.81
N THR A 46 0.71 -10.62 4.68
CA THR A 46 0.18 -11.10 5.97
C THR A 46 -0.11 -9.95 6.91
N SER A 47 0.79 -8.97 7.02
CA SER A 47 0.63 -7.80 7.89
C SER A 47 -0.60 -6.98 7.50
N TYR A 48 -0.80 -6.71 6.21
CA TYR A 48 -1.97 -5.98 5.75
C TYR A 48 -3.27 -6.76 5.98
N THR A 49 -3.24 -8.09 5.81
CA THR A 49 -4.40 -8.93 6.08
C THR A 49 -4.77 -8.92 7.58
N ALA A 50 -3.78 -9.05 8.45
CA ALA A 50 -3.97 -8.96 9.91
C ALA A 50 -4.52 -7.57 10.31
N ALA A 51 -3.98 -6.50 9.74
CA ALA A 51 -4.45 -5.13 9.97
C ALA A 51 -5.93 -4.97 9.58
N ARG A 52 -6.30 -5.50 8.41
CA ARG A 52 -7.69 -5.50 7.93
C ARG A 52 -8.64 -6.33 8.80
N ALA A 53 -8.12 -7.30 9.55
CA ALA A 53 -8.87 -8.12 10.51
C ALA A 53 -8.88 -7.53 11.93
N GLY A 54 -8.19 -6.41 12.18
CA GLY A 54 -8.08 -5.78 13.49
C GLY A 54 -7.02 -6.40 14.41
N ASP A 55 -6.24 -7.37 13.94
CA ASP A 55 -5.14 -7.97 14.69
C ASP A 55 -3.90 -7.07 14.63
N ARG A 56 -3.91 -6.05 15.50
CA ARG A 56 -2.87 -5.01 15.54
C ARG A 56 -1.49 -5.59 15.83
N ASP A 57 -1.38 -6.49 16.81
CA ASP A 57 -0.10 -7.01 17.25
C ASP A 57 0.56 -7.85 16.18
N GLN A 58 -0.20 -8.71 15.51
CA GLN A 58 0.31 -9.48 14.39
C GLN A 58 0.68 -8.58 13.21
N ALA A 59 -0.18 -7.63 12.85
CA ALA A 59 0.09 -6.71 11.75
C ALA A 59 1.41 -5.96 11.94
N LEU A 60 1.59 -5.37 13.13
CA LEU A 60 2.79 -4.59 13.46
C LEU A 60 4.04 -5.46 13.58
N THR A 61 3.91 -6.71 14.05
CA THR A 61 5.04 -7.65 14.10
C THR A 61 5.50 -8.02 12.69
N MET A 62 4.57 -8.47 11.85
CA MET A 62 4.90 -8.91 10.49
C MET A 62 5.46 -7.79 9.62
N ILE A 63 4.96 -6.54 9.75
CA ILE A 63 5.51 -5.44 8.96
C ILE A 63 6.92 -5.05 9.41
N ARG A 64 7.23 -5.10 10.73
CA ARG A 64 8.60 -4.88 11.23
C ARG A 64 9.57 -5.95 10.73
N ASP A 65 9.12 -7.20 10.70
CA ASP A 65 9.94 -8.30 10.19
C ASP A 65 10.14 -8.18 8.67
N ALA A 66 9.13 -7.70 7.93
CA ALA A 66 9.26 -7.41 6.51
C ALA A 66 10.31 -6.32 6.25
N THR A 67 10.27 -5.22 7.03
CA THR A 67 11.27 -4.14 6.96
C THR A 67 12.67 -4.67 7.23
N ARG A 68 12.84 -5.53 8.24
CA ARG A 68 14.14 -6.15 8.56
C ARG A 68 14.63 -7.03 7.41
N ALA A 69 13.76 -7.89 6.88
CA ALA A 69 14.11 -8.80 5.79
C ALA A 69 14.42 -8.07 4.48
N ALA A 70 13.82 -6.89 4.26
CA ALA A 70 14.02 -6.10 3.05
C ALA A 70 15.19 -5.11 3.14
N ARG A 71 15.77 -4.88 4.32
CA ARG A 71 16.76 -3.82 4.58
C ARG A 71 17.92 -3.80 3.57
N ASP A 72 18.45 -4.97 3.25
CA ASP A 72 19.63 -5.12 2.39
C ASP A 72 19.25 -5.53 0.95
N LEU A 73 17.96 -5.46 0.59
CA LEU A 73 17.52 -5.69 -0.79
C LEU A 73 17.93 -4.51 -1.69
N PRO A 74 18.24 -4.78 -2.97
CA PRO A 74 18.54 -3.70 -3.92
C PRO A 74 17.29 -2.83 -4.13
N HIS A 75 17.54 -1.52 -4.25
CA HIS A 75 16.50 -0.54 -4.59
C HIS A 75 16.03 -0.71 -6.05
N ASP A 76 16.89 -1.23 -6.91
CA ASP A 76 16.60 -1.59 -8.30
C ASP A 76 16.83 -3.10 -8.51
N PRO A 77 15.80 -3.94 -8.28
CA PRO A 77 15.92 -5.37 -8.47
C PRO A 77 15.89 -5.74 -9.97
N PRO A 78 16.58 -6.84 -10.36
CA PRO A 78 16.51 -7.36 -11.72
C PRO A 78 15.07 -7.57 -12.19
N GLN A 79 14.79 -7.23 -13.46
CA GLN A 79 13.44 -7.29 -14.03
C GLN A 79 12.86 -8.71 -14.07
N ASP A 80 13.72 -9.73 -14.12
CA ASP A 80 13.35 -11.16 -14.15
C ASP A 80 13.09 -11.74 -12.75
N ARG A 81 13.27 -10.96 -11.67
CA ARG A 81 12.99 -11.41 -10.31
C ARG A 81 11.49 -11.63 -10.12
N LEU A 82 11.10 -12.85 -9.75
CA LEU A 82 9.70 -13.23 -9.51
C LEU A 82 8.97 -12.30 -8.53
N PHE A 83 9.65 -11.89 -7.45
CA PHE A 83 9.17 -10.89 -6.50
C PHE A 83 10.19 -9.75 -6.43
N PRO A 84 10.04 -8.68 -7.22
CA PRO A 84 10.96 -7.55 -7.22
C PRO A 84 10.57 -6.56 -6.12
N LEU A 85 10.56 -7.02 -4.86
CA LEU A 85 10.27 -6.18 -3.70
C LEU A 85 11.47 -5.27 -3.42
N THR A 86 11.18 -4.02 -3.08
CA THR A 86 12.16 -3.01 -2.68
C THR A 86 11.88 -2.54 -1.26
N PRO A 87 12.86 -1.96 -0.55
CA PRO A 87 12.62 -1.32 0.76
C PRO A 87 11.45 -0.32 0.72
N ALA A 88 11.41 0.55 -0.29
CA ALA A 88 10.32 1.52 -0.47
C ALA A 88 8.95 0.87 -0.69
N ALA A 89 8.89 -0.29 -1.34
CA ALA A 89 7.64 -1.04 -1.45
C ALA A 89 7.17 -1.58 -0.09
N VAL A 90 8.08 -1.96 0.80
CA VAL A 90 7.76 -2.38 2.17
C VAL A 90 7.26 -1.20 3.01
N ASP A 91 7.92 -0.04 2.90
CA ASP A 91 7.47 1.19 3.58
C ASP A 91 6.05 1.57 3.12
N LEU A 92 5.75 1.45 1.83
CA LEU A 92 4.40 1.66 1.31
C LEU A 92 3.37 0.64 1.88
N TYR A 93 3.77 -0.62 2.08
CA TYR A 93 2.93 -1.58 2.82
C TYR A 93 2.70 -1.13 4.27
N ALA A 94 3.71 -0.57 4.93
CA ALA A 94 3.59 -0.05 6.29
C ALA A 94 2.59 1.12 6.37
N VAL A 95 2.59 2.04 5.40
CA VAL A 95 1.55 3.08 5.26
C VAL A 95 0.17 2.44 5.25
N GLY A 96 -0.04 1.44 4.39
CA GLY A 96 -1.32 0.74 4.26
C GLY A 96 -1.74 -0.02 5.52
N VAL A 97 -0.79 -0.65 6.23
CA VAL A 97 -1.01 -1.36 7.51
C VAL A 97 -1.47 -0.38 8.58
N HIS A 98 -0.75 0.72 8.79
CA HIS A 98 -1.11 1.71 9.82
C HIS A 98 -2.43 2.42 9.50
N TRP A 99 -2.69 2.75 8.23
CA TRP A 99 -3.98 3.29 7.80
C TRP A 99 -5.13 2.32 8.10
N ALA A 100 -4.97 1.04 7.80
CA ALA A 100 -5.99 0.01 8.07
C ALA A 100 -6.23 -0.17 9.58
N LEU A 101 -5.23 0.08 10.42
CA LEU A 101 -5.32 0.06 11.88
C LEU A 101 -5.89 1.34 12.50
N GLY A 102 -6.28 2.34 11.69
CA GLY A 102 -6.80 3.61 12.20
C GLY A 102 -5.73 4.62 12.63
N ASP A 103 -4.45 4.34 12.36
CA ASP A 103 -3.32 5.11 12.87
C ASP A 103 -2.70 5.96 11.74
N ALA A 104 -3.40 7.05 11.40
CA ALA A 104 -2.94 7.98 10.35
C ALA A 104 -1.57 8.60 10.68
N GLY A 105 -1.31 8.82 11.98
CA GLY A 105 -0.02 9.15 12.59
C GLY A 105 1.12 8.32 12.03
N ALA A 106 1.09 7.05 12.42
CA ALA A 106 2.11 6.11 12.05
C ALA A 106 2.13 5.81 10.55
N ALA A 107 0.98 5.90 9.86
CA ALA A 107 0.92 5.71 8.41
C ALA A 107 1.75 6.74 7.66
N LEU A 108 1.63 8.02 8.01
CA LEU A 108 2.39 9.08 7.35
C LEU A 108 3.86 9.07 7.77
N GLU A 109 4.14 8.72 9.03
CA GLU A 109 5.53 8.57 9.49
C GLU A 109 6.25 7.43 8.74
N ALA A 110 5.58 6.30 8.52
CA ALA A 110 6.11 5.20 7.71
C ALA A 110 6.34 5.61 6.25
N GLY A 111 5.55 6.55 5.74
CA GLY A 111 5.64 7.06 4.37
C GLY A 111 6.59 8.25 4.18
N ARG A 112 7.23 8.77 5.24
CA ARG A 112 7.91 10.08 5.20
C ARG A 112 9.06 10.18 4.19
N SER A 113 9.72 9.06 3.89
CA SER A 113 10.84 8.96 2.95
C SER A 113 10.43 8.47 1.56
N LEU A 114 9.14 8.24 1.34
CA LEU A 114 8.64 7.78 0.06
C LEU A 114 8.65 8.92 -0.96
N HIS A 115 9.19 8.64 -2.14
CA HIS A 115 9.18 9.56 -3.28
C HIS A 115 9.11 8.81 -4.60
N GLU A 116 8.58 9.47 -5.64
CA GLU A 116 8.31 8.82 -6.94
C GLU A 116 9.54 8.14 -7.56
N GLY A 117 10.75 8.67 -7.32
CA GLY A 117 12.01 8.10 -7.81
C GLY A 117 12.30 6.67 -7.35
N GLN A 118 11.61 6.17 -6.33
CA GLN A 118 11.72 4.79 -5.85
C GLN A 118 10.81 3.80 -6.60
N PHE A 119 9.93 4.30 -7.48
CA PHE A 119 8.92 3.50 -8.16
C PHE A 119 9.04 3.63 -9.68
N THR A 120 9.26 2.50 -10.35
CA THR A 120 9.61 2.49 -11.78
C THR A 120 8.42 2.70 -12.72
N THR A 121 7.21 2.30 -12.33
CA THR A 121 6.01 2.43 -13.19
C THR A 121 5.11 3.58 -12.74
N PRO A 122 4.41 4.26 -13.67
CA PRO A 122 3.45 5.31 -13.34
C PRO A 122 2.36 4.85 -12.36
N GLU A 123 1.90 3.60 -12.48
CA GLU A 123 0.88 3.01 -11.60
C GLU A 123 1.40 2.85 -10.17
N ARG A 124 2.68 2.45 -10.01
CA ARG A 124 3.30 2.32 -8.68
C ARG A 124 3.49 3.67 -8.02
N LYS A 125 3.90 4.69 -8.78
CA LYS A 125 3.99 6.09 -8.32
C LYS A 125 2.62 6.61 -7.88
N ALA A 126 1.60 6.42 -8.72
CA ALA A 126 0.25 6.84 -8.39
C ALA A 126 -0.28 6.11 -7.14
N ARG A 127 0.02 4.82 -6.97
CA ARG A 127 -0.36 4.05 -5.78
C ARG A 127 0.24 4.61 -4.50
N MET A 128 1.52 4.95 -4.51
CA MET A 128 2.17 5.64 -3.39
C MET A 128 1.37 6.87 -2.97
N HIS A 129 1.08 7.76 -3.93
CA HIS A 129 0.29 8.95 -3.68
C HIS A 129 -1.14 8.64 -3.20
N THR A 130 -1.84 7.65 -3.76
CA THR A 130 -3.19 7.29 -3.29
C THR A 130 -3.19 6.73 -1.86
N ASP A 131 -2.11 6.06 -1.44
CA ASP A 131 -2.00 5.49 -0.09
C ASP A 131 -1.71 6.59 0.94
N LEU A 132 -0.83 7.53 0.61
CA LEU A 132 -0.60 8.74 1.40
C LEU A 132 -1.88 9.60 1.48
N ALA A 133 -2.60 9.76 0.36
CA ALA A 133 -3.88 10.47 0.33
C ALA A 133 -4.91 9.87 1.30
N ARG A 134 -4.99 8.53 1.35
CA ARG A 134 -5.88 7.80 2.29
C ARG A 134 -5.50 8.07 3.75
N ALA A 135 -4.21 8.11 4.07
CA ALA A 135 -3.73 8.44 5.41
C ALA A 135 -4.03 9.91 5.78
N TRP A 136 -3.75 10.87 4.89
CA TRP A 136 -4.12 12.28 5.10
C TRP A 136 -5.62 12.48 5.26
N TRP A 137 -6.42 11.76 4.47
CA TRP A 137 -7.88 11.83 4.57
C TRP A 137 -8.37 11.31 5.92
N GLN A 138 -7.82 10.20 6.39
CA GLN A 138 -8.13 9.64 7.72
C GLN A 138 -7.74 10.60 8.86
N TRP A 139 -6.68 11.40 8.69
CA TRP A 139 -6.32 12.46 9.63
C TRP A 139 -7.25 13.69 9.53
N GLY A 140 -8.02 13.84 8.46
CA GLY A 140 -8.84 15.04 8.23
C GLY A 140 -8.02 16.22 7.73
N LYS A 141 -7.09 15.97 6.79
CA LYS A 141 -6.21 16.95 6.16
C LYS A 141 -6.53 17.13 4.67
N PRO A 142 -7.61 17.85 4.33
CA PRO A 142 -8.15 17.87 2.97
C PRO A 142 -7.20 18.50 1.94
N GLU A 143 -6.41 19.51 2.32
CA GLU A 143 -5.41 20.13 1.44
C GLU A 143 -4.35 19.11 1.01
N GLN A 144 -3.79 18.37 1.97
CA GLN A 144 -2.79 17.32 1.74
C GLN A 144 -3.40 16.16 0.95
N THR A 145 -4.62 15.74 1.29
CA THR A 145 -5.33 14.71 0.52
C THR A 145 -5.50 15.13 -0.94
N ALA A 146 -5.93 16.36 -1.21
CA ALA A 146 -6.11 16.85 -2.57
C ALA A 146 -4.78 16.92 -3.34
N ALA A 147 -3.71 17.40 -2.69
CA ALA A 147 -2.39 17.46 -3.29
C ALA A 147 -1.87 16.08 -3.70
N GLU A 148 -1.96 15.08 -2.81
CA GLU A 148 -1.57 13.71 -3.11
C GLU A 148 -2.41 13.10 -4.24
N LEU A 149 -3.72 13.28 -4.23
CA LEU A 149 -4.59 12.75 -5.30
C LEU A 149 -4.33 13.42 -6.65
N LEU A 150 -3.92 14.68 -6.69
CA LEU A 150 -3.50 15.34 -7.93
C LEU A 150 -2.16 14.78 -8.44
N SER A 151 -1.21 14.51 -7.55
CA SER A 151 0.03 13.81 -7.93
C SER A 151 -0.26 12.41 -8.46
N ALA A 152 -1.15 11.66 -7.81
CA ALA A 152 -1.61 10.37 -8.31
C ALA A 152 -2.27 10.48 -9.69
N LEU A 153 -3.14 11.48 -9.89
CA LEU A 153 -3.84 11.71 -11.15
C LEU A 153 -2.87 12.03 -12.29
N ARG A 154 -1.82 12.82 -12.02
CA ARG A 154 -0.75 13.12 -13.00
C ARG A 154 0.08 11.89 -13.34
N ALA A 155 0.40 11.07 -12.35
CA ALA A 155 1.20 9.86 -12.56
C ALA A 155 0.41 8.77 -13.32
N SER A 156 -0.81 8.45 -12.88
CA SER A 156 -1.66 7.47 -13.55
C SER A 156 -3.14 7.78 -13.31
N PRO A 157 -3.85 8.34 -14.30
CA PRO A 157 -5.25 8.74 -14.12
C PRO A 157 -6.18 7.60 -13.68
N GLY A 158 -5.91 6.36 -14.14
CA GLY A 158 -6.72 5.19 -13.80
C GLY A 158 -6.70 4.86 -12.29
N GLU A 159 -5.59 5.09 -11.60
CA GLU A 159 -5.49 4.84 -10.15
C GLU A 159 -6.36 5.82 -9.32
N VAL A 160 -6.79 6.95 -9.90
CA VAL A 160 -7.74 7.89 -9.28
C VAL A 160 -9.16 7.68 -9.81
N ARG A 161 -9.33 7.54 -11.12
CA ARG A 161 -10.63 7.51 -11.79
C ARG A 161 -11.37 6.19 -11.64
N ASP A 162 -10.66 5.07 -11.58
CA ASP A 162 -11.26 3.74 -11.68
C ASP A 162 -11.35 3.03 -10.32
N ARG A 163 -10.66 3.54 -9.29
CA ARG A 163 -10.67 2.95 -7.94
C ARG A 163 -11.84 3.48 -7.12
N PRO A 164 -12.85 2.66 -6.76
CA PRO A 164 -14.04 3.14 -6.04
C PRO A 164 -13.71 3.86 -4.73
N ALA A 165 -12.77 3.33 -3.94
CA ALA A 165 -12.37 3.94 -2.66
C ALA A 165 -11.78 5.36 -2.84
N ILE A 166 -11.02 5.59 -3.90
CA ILE A 166 -10.41 6.91 -4.17
C ILE A 166 -11.46 7.88 -4.71
N ARG A 167 -12.36 7.42 -5.59
CA ARG A 167 -13.50 8.21 -6.06
C ARG A 167 -14.39 8.69 -4.92
N THR A 168 -14.61 7.85 -3.89
CA THR A 168 -15.36 8.24 -2.69
C THR A 168 -14.67 9.41 -1.98
N ILE A 169 -13.35 9.34 -1.78
CA ILE A 169 -12.60 10.45 -1.15
C ILE A 169 -12.71 11.74 -1.97
N VAL A 170 -12.57 11.68 -3.29
CA VAL A 170 -12.73 12.86 -4.16
C VAL A 170 -14.16 13.42 -4.06
N THR A 171 -15.17 12.56 -3.99
CA THR A 171 -16.57 12.97 -3.82
C THR A 171 -16.81 13.62 -2.47
N ASP A 172 -16.24 13.07 -1.40
CA ASP A 172 -16.31 13.64 -0.05
C ASP A 172 -15.58 14.99 0.02
N LEU A 173 -14.39 15.12 -0.59
CA LEU A 173 -13.68 16.40 -0.72
C LEU A 173 -14.55 17.42 -1.44
N ARG A 174 -15.16 17.05 -2.57
CA ARG A 174 -16.05 17.96 -3.32
C ARG A 174 -17.25 18.42 -2.49
N THR A 175 -17.82 17.54 -1.67
CA THR A 175 -19.03 17.86 -0.89
C THR A 175 -18.73 18.64 0.38
N ARG A 176 -17.63 18.35 1.07
CA ARG A 176 -17.31 18.91 2.40
C ARG A 176 -16.23 19.99 2.37
N HIS A 177 -15.38 19.99 1.34
CA HIS A 177 -14.17 20.81 1.24
C HIS A 177 -14.02 21.44 -0.15
N ALA A 178 -15.13 21.88 -0.76
CA ALA A 178 -15.16 22.40 -2.13
C ALA A 178 -14.19 23.57 -2.41
N GLN A 179 -13.85 24.35 -1.37
CA GLN A 179 -12.96 25.51 -1.46
C GLN A 179 -11.47 25.16 -1.31
N THR A 180 -11.14 23.93 -0.90
CA THR A 180 -9.76 23.47 -0.81
C THR A 180 -9.12 23.42 -2.20
N ALA A 181 -7.89 23.90 -2.31
CA ALA A 181 -7.15 23.94 -3.56
C ALA A 181 -7.07 22.54 -4.20
N GLY A 182 -7.26 22.47 -5.53
CA GLY A 182 -7.21 21.21 -6.27
C GLY A 182 -8.50 20.37 -6.26
N VAL A 183 -9.44 20.60 -5.34
CA VAL A 183 -10.68 19.80 -5.25
C VAL A 183 -11.55 19.94 -6.50
N ARG A 184 -11.66 21.14 -7.07
CA ARG A 184 -12.41 21.37 -8.32
C ARG A 184 -11.82 20.61 -9.50
N GLU A 185 -10.49 20.57 -9.60
CA GLU A 185 -9.76 19.83 -10.65
C GLU A 185 -9.97 18.31 -10.50
N LEU A 186 -9.81 17.79 -9.27
CA LEU A 186 -10.08 16.38 -8.97
C LEU A 186 -11.52 15.99 -9.32
N ALA A 187 -12.49 16.81 -8.93
CA ALA A 187 -13.90 16.58 -9.22
C ALA A 187 -14.18 16.54 -10.73
N ALA A 188 -13.61 17.48 -11.49
CA ALA A 188 -13.74 17.51 -12.94
C ALA A 188 -13.14 16.24 -13.59
N SER A 189 -12.02 15.75 -13.06
CA SER A 189 -11.33 14.57 -13.59
C SER A 189 -12.16 13.27 -13.51
N LEU A 190 -13.15 13.19 -12.61
CA LEU A 190 -14.05 12.03 -12.48
C LEU A 190 -15.22 12.05 -13.46
N SER A 191 -15.58 13.23 -13.98
CA SER A 191 -16.67 13.42 -14.94
C SER A 191 -16.22 13.16 -16.38
N THR A 192 -14.93 13.37 -16.67
CA THR A 192 -14.33 13.07 -17.97
C THR A 192 -14.04 11.57 -18.07
N ARG A 193 -15.07 10.76 -18.35
CA ARG A 193 -14.83 9.40 -18.87
C ARG A 193 -14.23 9.55 -20.26
N ALA A 194 -13.07 8.93 -20.50
CA ALA A 194 -12.56 8.73 -21.84
C ALA A 194 -13.63 7.94 -22.63
N ALA A 195 -14.07 8.53 -23.75
CA ALA A 195 -14.90 7.86 -24.75
C ALA A 195 -14.14 6.70 -25.39
#